data_AF-T2JN20-F1
#
_entry.id   AF-T2JN20-F1
#
_cell.length_a   1.000
_cell.length_b   1.000
_cell.length_c   1.000
_cell.angle_alpha   90.00
_cell.angle_beta   90.00
_cell.angle_gamma   90.00
#
_symmetry.space_group_name_H-M   'P 1'
#
loop_
_entity.id
_entity.type
_entity.pdbx_description
1 polymer ?
#
loop_
_entity_poly.entity_id
_entity_poly.type
_entity_poly.pdbx_seq_one_letter_code
_entity_poly.pdbx_strand_id
1 'polypeptide(L)'
;MNQEVKSVEVYCNHSLLKMGVEFLDLPGTNDREEQNKLVKDQLLTSDLIIQVVDARKLMTLEERENFRDWLLNRGINSVILVINFLNLLEPQEQKDVYYRLRFVAESFRSNLPSGFSNLYRVDALPALRGKLKGDNNEVQRSGLSMLESALQTIIIQQKQEQTFRRERFETISVQVKEIALNQRNNLIKQLKNIE
;
A
#
# COMPACT_ATOMS: atom_id res chain seq x y z
N MET A 1 28.56 8.04 20.36
CA MET A 1 28.00 7.55 19.08
C MET A 1 26.61 7.01 19.38
N ASN A 2 25.55 7.70 18.98
CA ASN A 2 24.20 7.15 19.06
C ASN A 2 24.07 6.14 17.91
N GLN A 3 23.89 4.86 18.22
CA GLN A 3 23.53 3.88 17.21
C GLN A 3 22.13 4.23 16.70
N GLU A 4 22.02 4.50 15.39
CA GLU A 4 20.73 4.71 14.75
C GLU A 4 19.90 3.42 14.82
N VAL A 5 18.69 3.51 15.37
CA VAL A 5 17.76 2.38 15.46
C VAL A 5 17.22 2.10 14.06
N LYS A 6 17.49 0.90 13.53
CA LYS A 6 17.08 0.49 12.18
C LYS A 6 15.63 -0.02 12.12
N SER A 7 15.19 -0.74 13.15
CA SER A 7 13.83 -1.31 13.24
C SER A 7 13.43 -1.53 14.69
N VAL A 8 12.13 -1.57 14.96
CA VAL A 8 11.54 -1.91 16.25
C VAL A 8 10.41 -2.90 16.02
N GLU A 9 10.43 -4.02 16.72
CA GLU A 9 9.34 -4.99 16.73
C GLU A 9 8.44 -4.74 17.94
N VAL A 10 7.14 -4.60 17.72
CA VAL A 10 6.16 -4.33 18.77
C VAL A 10 5.11 -5.43 18.78
N TYR A 11 5.04 -6.15 19.89
CA TYR A 11 4.05 -7.20 20.13
C TYR A 11 2.92 -6.63 20.99
N CYS A 12 1.67 -6.70 20.50
CA CYS A 12 0.52 -6.23 21.27
C CYS A 12 -0.70 -7.13 21.09
N ASN A 13 -1.62 -7.06 22.06
CA ASN A 13 -2.83 -7.88 22.09
C ASN A 13 -3.94 -7.25 21.22
N HIS A 14 -3.78 -7.30 19.89
CA HIS A 14 -4.76 -6.76 18.94
C HIS A 14 -5.49 -7.87 18.17
N SER A 15 -6.78 -7.68 17.87
CA SER A 15 -7.62 -8.70 17.21
C SER A 15 -7.09 -9.07 15.81
N LEU A 16 -6.66 -8.09 15.03
CA LEU A 16 -6.06 -8.33 13.71
C LEU A 16 -4.76 -9.14 13.79
N LEU A 17 -3.91 -8.88 14.79
CA LEU A 17 -2.64 -9.61 14.96
C LEU A 17 -2.89 -11.08 15.33
N LYS A 18 -3.94 -11.36 16.12
CA LYS A 18 -4.37 -12.74 16.42
C LYS A 18 -4.84 -13.51 15.19
N MET A 19 -5.20 -12.81 14.12
CA MET A 19 -5.50 -13.44 12.83
C MET A 19 -4.23 -13.81 12.05
N GLY A 20 -3.03 -13.70 12.64
CA GLY A 20 -1.76 -14.05 11.99
C GLY A 20 -1.32 -13.01 10.97
N VAL A 21 -1.66 -11.75 11.20
CA VAL A 21 -1.25 -10.60 10.38
C VAL A 21 -0.13 -9.86 11.08
N GLU A 22 0.80 -9.36 10.27
CA GLU A 22 1.85 -8.44 10.68
C GLU A 22 1.64 -7.09 10.00
N PHE A 23 1.85 -6.00 10.73
CA PHE A 23 1.84 -4.65 10.17
C PHE A 23 3.28 -4.16 10.07
N LEU A 24 3.69 -3.82 8.85
CA LEU A 24 4.97 -3.17 8.59
C LEU A 24 4.72 -1.67 8.45
N ASP A 25 5.06 -0.90 9.48
CA ASP A 25 5.07 0.56 9.38
C ASP A 25 6.37 0.99 8.69
N LEU A 26 6.22 1.46 7.46
CA LEU A 26 7.35 1.86 6.64
C LEU A 26 7.58 3.37 6.77
N PRO A 27 8.83 3.82 6.91
CA PRO A 27 9.12 5.25 6.93
C PRO A 27 8.61 5.90 5.64
N GLY A 28 8.14 7.14 5.74
CA GLY A 28 7.77 7.92 4.57
C GLY A 28 8.94 8.04 3.59
N THR A 29 8.66 8.18 2.29
CA THR A 29 9.65 8.22 1.21
C THR A 29 10.45 9.54 1.14
N ASN A 30 10.66 10.23 2.27
CA ASN A 30 11.36 11.50 2.29
C ASN A 30 12.85 11.28 1.97
N ASP A 31 13.26 11.63 0.74
CA ASP A 31 14.60 11.96 0.20
C ASP A 31 15.86 11.29 0.78
N ARG A 32 15.75 10.12 1.41
CA ARG A 32 16.89 9.31 1.84
C ARG A 32 16.90 8.03 1.00
N GLU A 33 17.86 7.92 0.10
CA GLU A 33 17.98 6.77 -0.82
C GLU A 33 18.00 5.42 -0.08
N GLU A 34 18.60 5.37 1.11
CA GLU A 34 18.63 4.16 1.96
C GLU A 34 17.26 3.78 2.50
N GLN A 35 16.42 4.76 2.87
CA GLN A 35 15.03 4.52 3.28
C GLN A 35 14.20 4.04 2.09
N ASN A 36 14.45 4.59 0.89
CA ASN A 36 13.82 4.12 -0.33
C ASN A 36 14.19 2.66 -0.66
N LYS A 37 15.40 2.19 -0.36
CA LYS A 37 15.76 0.78 -0.53
C LYS A 37 15.08 -0.13 0.48
N LEU A 38 15.05 0.26 1.76
CA LEU A 38 14.36 -0.49 2.80
C LEU A 38 12.86 -0.63 2.50
N VAL A 39 12.20 0.46 2.11
CA VAL A 39 10.80 0.45 1.70
C VAL A 39 10.59 -0.49 0.51
N LYS A 40 11.48 -0.45 -0.50
CA LYS A 40 11.40 -1.35 -1.67
C LYS A 40 11.47 -2.83 -1.27
N ASP A 41 12.43 -3.21 -0.44
CA ASP A 41 12.64 -4.60 -0.05
C ASP A 41 11.45 -5.14 0.75
N GLN A 42 10.92 -4.33 1.67
CA GLN A 42 9.76 -4.71 2.50
C GLN A 42 8.46 -4.78 1.69
N LEU A 43 8.29 -3.90 0.71
CA LEU A 43 7.11 -3.96 -0.15
C LEU A 43 7.07 -5.24 -0.98
N LEU A 44 8.21 -5.88 -1.27
CA LEU A 44 8.28 -7.18 -1.97
C LEU A 44 7.72 -8.34 -1.15
N THR A 45 7.76 -8.25 0.18
CA THR A 45 7.28 -9.30 1.08
C THR A 45 5.84 -9.11 1.53
N SER A 46 5.26 -7.91 1.34
CA SER A 46 3.88 -7.62 1.74
C SER A 46 2.84 -8.27 0.82
N ASP A 47 1.82 -8.89 1.42
CA ASP A 47 0.66 -9.47 0.74
C ASP A 47 -0.41 -8.41 0.40
N LEU A 48 -0.47 -7.30 1.15
CA LEU A 48 -1.42 -6.19 0.95
C LEU A 48 -0.75 -4.87 1.33
N ILE A 49 -0.98 -3.81 0.54
CA ILE A 49 -0.51 -2.46 0.87
C ILE A 49 -1.67 -1.58 1.32
N ILE A 50 -1.47 -0.85 2.41
CA ILE A 50 -2.35 0.22 2.85
C ILE A 50 -1.60 1.54 2.66
N GLN A 51 -1.99 2.31 1.65
CA GLN A 51 -1.44 3.65 1.43
C GLN A 51 -2.32 4.68 2.12
N VAL A 52 -1.76 5.34 3.14
CA VAL A 52 -2.41 6.49 3.77
C VAL A 52 -2.13 7.74 2.94
N VAL A 53 -3.18 8.48 2.60
CA VAL A 53 -3.15 9.72 1.82
C VAL A 53 -3.69 10.86 2.67
N ASP A 54 -2.96 11.96 2.74
CA ASP A 54 -3.43 13.21 3.37
C ASP A 54 -4.35 13.95 2.40
N ALA A 55 -5.65 14.03 2.71
CA ALA A 55 -6.62 14.71 1.85
C ALA A 55 -6.28 16.17 1.59
N ARG A 56 -5.59 16.85 2.53
CA ARG A 56 -5.24 18.27 2.42
C ARG A 56 -4.10 18.50 1.42
N LYS A 57 -3.33 17.46 1.12
CA LYS A 57 -2.25 17.51 0.13
C LYS A 57 -2.74 16.85 -1.14
N LEU A 58 -3.35 17.65 -2.00
CA LEU A 58 -3.73 17.21 -3.34
C LEU A 58 -2.47 16.88 -4.14
N MET A 59 -2.30 15.61 -4.49
CA MET A 59 -1.27 15.20 -5.44
C MET A 59 -1.57 15.79 -6.82
N THR A 60 -0.52 16.20 -7.53
CA THR A 60 -0.60 16.56 -8.94
C THR A 60 -1.00 15.35 -9.79
N LEU A 61 -1.32 15.55 -11.08
CA LEU A 61 -1.52 14.41 -11.98
C LEU A 61 -0.26 13.56 -12.12
N GLU A 62 0.88 14.21 -12.29
CA GLU A 62 2.19 13.56 -12.45
C GLU A 62 2.56 12.74 -11.21
N GLU A 63 2.40 13.28 -9.99
CA GLU A 63 2.67 12.55 -8.75
C GLU A 63 1.80 11.28 -8.62
N ARG A 64 0.54 11.35 -9.06
CA ARG A 64 -0.38 10.22 -9.04
C ARG A 64 0.01 9.14 -10.03
N GLU A 65 0.39 9.53 -11.25
CA GLU A 65 0.85 8.59 -12.28
C GLU A 65 2.17 7.94 -11.86
N ASN A 66 3.11 8.72 -11.36
CA ASN A 66 4.38 8.22 -10.82
C ASN A 66 4.14 7.24 -9.68
N PHE A 67 3.25 7.55 -8.74
CA PHE A 67 2.89 6.64 -7.64
C PHE A 67 2.25 5.34 -8.16
N ARG A 68 1.29 5.44 -9.09
CA ARG A 68 0.64 4.29 -9.70
C ARG A 68 1.66 3.37 -10.38
N ASP A 69 2.48 3.95 -11.25
CA ASP A 69 3.45 3.21 -12.05
C ASP A 69 4.56 2.63 -11.17
N TRP A 70 4.93 3.33 -10.10
CA TRP A 70 5.87 2.83 -9.11
C TRP A 70 5.38 1.54 -8.43
N LEU A 71 4.09 1.44 -8.10
CA LEU A 71 3.51 0.22 -7.54
C LEU A 71 3.39 -0.87 -8.61
N LEU A 72 2.77 -0.57 -9.75
CA LEU A 72 2.50 -1.54 -10.81
C LEU A 72 3.77 -2.17 -11.39
N ASN A 73 4.81 -1.36 -11.64
CA ASN A 73 6.08 -1.87 -12.17
C ASN A 73 6.77 -2.87 -11.23
N ARG A 74 6.37 -2.91 -9.95
CA ARG A 74 6.88 -3.83 -8.93
C ARG A 74 5.98 -5.04 -8.69
N GLY A 75 5.00 -5.27 -9.55
CA GLY A 75 4.01 -6.33 -9.41
C GLY A 75 3.10 -6.13 -8.20
N ILE A 76 3.04 -4.92 -7.65
CA ILE A 76 2.17 -4.59 -6.54
C ILE A 76 0.81 -4.25 -7.11
N ASN A 77 -0.12 -5.16 -6.90
CA ASN A 77 -1.40 -5.16 -7.58
C ASN A 77 -2.59 -5.08 -6.58
N SER A 78 -2.29 -5.17 -5.27
CA SER A 78 -3.25 -5.22 -4.17
C SER A 78 -3.01 -4.06 -3.20
N VAL A 79 -3.73 -2.95 -3.43
CA VAL A 79 -3.53 -1.70 -2.71
C VAL A 79 -4.86 -1.15 -2.23
N ILE A 80 -4.92 -0.81 -0.94
CA ILE A 80 -6.01 -0.06 -0.33
C ILE A 80 -5.52 1.36 -0.09
N LEU A 81 -6.21 2.34 -0.66
CA LEU A 81 -6.00 3.75 -0.36
C LEU A 81 -6.87 4.17 0.83
N VAL A 82 -6.26 4.80 1.82
CA VAL A 82 -6.92 5.34 3.01
C VAL A 82 -6.76 6.86 3.02
N ILE A 83 -7.85 7.56 2.76
CA ILE A 83 -7.91 9.03 2.78
C ILE A 83 -8.09 9.48 4.24
N ASN A 84 -7.06 10.11 4.79
CA ASN A 84 -7.10 10.75 6.11
C ASN A 84 -7.35 12.25 5.98
N PHE A 85 -7.83 12.87 7.05
CA PHE A 85 -8.09 14.31 7.16
C PHE A 85 -9.15 14.86 6.19
N LEU A 86 -9.99 14.01 5.59
CA LEU A 86 -11.04 14.47 4.67
C LEU A 86 -12.06 15.35 5.40
N ASN A 87 -12.31 15.08 6.69
CA ASN A 87 -13.16 15.90 7.55
C ASN A 87 -12.68 17.34 7.76
N LEU A 88 -11.45 17.68 7.38
CA LEU A 88 -10.89 19.03 7.52
C LEU A 88 -11.08 19.89 6.27
N LEU A 89 -11.69 19.34 5.21
CA LEU A 89 -11.91 20.03 3.94
C LEU A 89 -13.37 20.43 3.77
N GLU A 90 -13.61 21.44 2.94
CA GLU A 90 -14.96 21.85 2.57
C GLU A 90 -15.63 20.78 1.69
N PRO A 91 -16.97 20.65 1.71
CA PRO A 91 -17.68 19.59 0.98
C PRO A 91 -17.35 19.51 -0.52
N GLN A 92 -17.03 20.64 -1.16
CA GLN A 92 -16.65 20.66 -2.57
C GLN A 92 -15.23 20.10 -2.78
N GLU A 93 -14.28 20.46 -1.92
CA GLU A 93 -12.91 19.93 -1.95
C GLU A 93 -12.90 18.43 -1.63
N GLN A 94 -13.77 17.97 -0.72
CA GLN A 94 -13.91 16.55 -0.42
C GLN A 94 -14.31 15.75 -1.67
N LYS A 95 -15.23 16.28 -2.50
CA LYS A 95 -15.62 15.64 -3.77
C LYS A 95 -14.45 15.58 -4.75
N ASP A 96 -13.66 16.65 -4.84
CA ASP A 96 -12.52 16.72 -5.74
C ASP A 96 -11.42 15.73 -5.34
N VAL A 97 -11.10 15.63 -4.06
CA VAL A 97 -10.18 14.62 -3.52
C VAL A 97 -10.66 13.21 -3.85
N TYR A 98 -11.94 12.92 -3.59
CA TYR A 98 -12.51 11.59 -3.84
C TYR A 98 -12.46 11.22 -5.32
N TYR A 99 -12.85 12.15 -6.20
CA TYR A 99 -12.82 11.94 -7.66
C TYR A 99 -11.38 11.65 -8.14
N ARG A 100 -10.40 12.43 -7.67
CA ARG A 100 -9.00 12.29 -8.08
C ARG A 100 -8.36 10.99 -7.61
N LEU A 101 -8.68 10.53 -6.40
CA LEU A 101 -8.12 9.31 -5.83
C LEU A 101 -8.83 8.05 -6.32
N ARG A 102 -10.11 8.16 -6.71
CA ARG A 102 -10.84 7.03 -7.30
C ARG A 102 -10.14 6.48 -8.54
N PHE A 103 -9.61 7.34 -9.41
CA PHE A 103 -8.86 6.89 -10.59
C PHE A 103 -7.63 6.05 -10.23
N VAL A 104 -6.86 6.50 -9.22
CA VAL A 104 -5.68 5.77 -8.73
C VAL A 104 -6.11 4.46 -8.10
N ALA A 105 -7.17 4.49 -7.27
CA ALA A 105 -7.71 3.31 -6.63
C ALA A 105 -8.12 2.25 -7.67
N GLU A 106 -8.95 2.60 -8.66
CA GLU A 106 -9.45 1.65 -9.67
C GLU A 106 -8.32 0.90 -10.41
N SER A 107 -7.12 1.49 -10.54
CA SER A 107 -5.94 0.82 -11.11
C SER A 107 -5.46 -0.42 -10.32
N PHE A 108 -5.83 -0.53 -9.04
CA PHE A 108 -5.46 -1.63 -8.15
C PHE A 108 -6.65 -2.51 -7.74
N ARG A 109 -7.85 -2.24 -8.29
CA ARG A 109 -9.08 -2.90 -7.83
C ARG A 109 -9.17 -4.35 -8.27
N SER A 110 -8.67 -4.69 -9.46
CA SER A 110 -8.88 -6.00 -10.10
C SER A 110 -8.34 -7.18 -9.31
N ASN A 111 -7.39 -6.95 -8.41
CA ASN A 111 -6.75 -8.02 -7.63
C ASN A 111 -7.30 -8.08 -6.20
N LEU A 112 -8.15 -7.14 -5.79
CA LEU A 112 -8.84 -7.27 -4.52
C LEU A 112 -10.08 -8.15 -4.68
N PRO A 113 -10.50 -8.85 -3.61
CA PRO A 113 -11.69 -9.70 -3.69
C PRO A 113 -12.91 -8.92 -4.20
N SER A 114 -13.80 -9.62 -4.91
CA SER A 114 -14.98 -8.99 -5.48
C SER A 114 -15.89 -8.43 -4.38
N GLY A 115 -16.48 -7.25 -4.66
CA GLY A 115 -17.36 -6.56 -3.70
C GLY A 115 -16.67 -5.64 -2.69
N PHE A 116 -15.33 -5.58 -2.67
CA PHE A 116 -14.59 -4.67 -1.79
C PHE A 116 -14.31 -3.31 -2.43
N SER A 117 -14.31 -2.27 -1.59
CA SER A 117 -13.71 -0.99 -1.95
C SER A 117 -12.20 -1.09 -1.77
N ASN A 118 -11.47 -0.30 -2.53
CA ASN A 118 -10.04 -0.09 -2.33
C ASN A 118 -9.71 1.37 -2.07
N LEU A 119 -10.75 2.14 -1.72
CA LEU A 119 -10.69 3.51 -1.28
C LEU A 119 -11.55 3.66 -0.03
N TYR A 120 -10.93 4.03 1.08
CA TYR A 120 -11.60 4.24 2.37
C TYR A 120 -11.33 5.64 2.87
N ARG A 121 -12.37 6.30 3.38
CA ARG A 121 -12.21 7.51 4.18
C ARG A 121 -12.02 7.11 5.63
N VAL A 122 -10.95 7.57 6.27
CA VAL A 122 -10.71 7.36 7.70
C VAL A 122 -10.27 8.66 8.36
N ASP A 123 -11.11 9.22 9.23
CA ASP A 123 -10.76 10.36 10.05
C ASP A 123 -10.06 9.85 11.33
N ALA A 124 -8.73 9.63 11.23
CA ALA A 124 -7.99 8.83 12.22
C ALA A 124 -7.99 9.42 13.65
N LEU A 125 -7.94 10.75 13.77
CA LEU A 125 -7.93 11.41 15.08
C LEU A 125 -9.28 11.27 15.83
N PRO A 126 -10.44 11.54 15.20
CA PRO A 126 -11.74 11.15 15.76
C PRO A 126 -11.82 9.67 16.11
N ALA A 127 -11.34 8.77 15.24
CA ALA A 127 -11.37 7.34 15.50
C ALA A 127 -10.61 6.96 16.78
N LEU A 128 -9.39 7.49 16.96
CA LEU A 128 -8.57 7.27 18.15
C LEU A 128 -9.24 7.79 19.42
N ARG A 129 -9.78 9.02 19.37
CA ARG A 129 -10.50 9.61 20.51
C ARG A 129 -11.73 8.79 20.89
N GLY A 130 -12.49 8.32 19.91
CA GLY A 130 -13.63 7.44 20.11
C GLY A 130 -13.22 6.14 20.80
N LYS A 131 -12.17 5.45 20.32
CA LYS A 131 -11.64 4.23 20.95
C LYS A 131 -11.22 4.46 22.41
N LEU A 132 -10.50 5.56 22.69
CA LEU A 132 -10.05 5.89 24.04
C LEU A 132 -11.20 6.20 25.01
N LYS A 133 -12.30 6.75 24.50
CA LYS A 133 -13.50 7.09 25.29
C LYS A 133 -14.54 5.96 25.36
N GLY A 134 -14.37 4.90 24.57
CA GLY A 134 -15.40 3.89 24.37
C GLY A 134 -16.61 4.37 23.54
N ASP A 135 -16.46 5.46 22.79
CA ASP A 135 -17.51 5.99 21.92
C ASP A 135 -17.50 5.27 20.55
N ASN A 136 -18.22 4.16 20.49
CA ASN A 136 -18.34 3.37 19.27
C ASN A 136 -19.00 4.13 18.11
N ASN A 137 -19.82 5.15 18.38
CA ASN A 137 -20.46 5.94 17.33
C ASN A 137 -19.44 6.86 16.66
N GLU A 138 -18.55 7.49 17.43
CA GLU A 138 -17.45 8.30 16.89
C GLU A 138 -16.49 7.44 16.04
N VAL A 139 -16.18 6.22 16.49
CA VAL A 139 -15.36 5.26 15.72
C VAL A 139 -16.06 4.87 14.41
N GLN A 140 -17.35 4.55 14.42
CA GLN A 140 -18.08 4.20 13.20
C GLN A 140 -18.14 5.37 12.22
N ARG A 141 -18.46 6.59 12.70
CA ARG A 141 -18.54 7.78 11.86
C ARG A 141 -17.21 8.19 11.24
N SER A 142 -16.09 7.89 11.92
CA SER A 142 -14.76 8.15 11.40
C SER A 142 -14.40 7.29 10.18
N GLY A 143 -15.13 6.21 9.91
CA GLY A 143 -14.83 5.25 8.84
C GLY A 143 -13.85 4.15 9.21
N LEU A 144 -13.21 4.21 10.39
CA LEU A 144 -12.24 3.19 10.84
C LEU A 144 -12.88 1.80 10.94
N SER A 145 -14.09 1.68 11.49
CA SER A 145 -14.76 0.37 11.61
C SER A 145 -15.02 -0.30 10.26
N MET A 146 -15.28 0.50 9.22
CA MET A 146 -15.49 -0.05 7.88
C MET A 146 -14.19 -0.60 7.29
N LEU A 147 -13.07 0.09 7.50
CA LEU A 147 -11.75 -0.39 7.11
C LEU A 147 -11.36 -1.65 7.90
N GLU A 148 -11.56 -1.67 9.23
CA GLU A 148 -11.26 -2.84 10.08
C GLU A 148 -12.03 -4.08 9.60
N SER A 149 -13.33 -3.96 9.34
CA SER A 149 -14.16 -5.07 8.83
C SER A 149 -13.73 -5.54 7.44
N ALA A 150 -13.35 -4.62 6.55
CA ALA A 150 -12.84 -4.96 5.23
C ALA A 150 -11.53 -5.75 5.33
N LEU A 151 -10.59 -5.28 6.14
CA LEU A 151 -9.32 -5.97 6.37
C LEU A 151 -9.55 -7.37 6.96
N GLN A 152 -10.40 -7.51 7.97
CA GLN A 152 -10.75 -8.82 8.54
C GLN A 152 -11.23 -9.80 7.47
N THR A 153 -12.09 -9.33 6.56
CA THR A 153 -12.65 -10.19 5.51
C THR A 153 -11.59 -10.56 4.46
N ILE A 154 -10.76 -9.60 4.05
CA ILE A 154 -9.64 -9.85 3.14
C ILE A 154 -8.68 -10.89 3.73
N ILE A 155 -8.33 -10.77 5.02
CA ILE A 155 -7.46 -11.73 5.71
C ILE A 155 -8.06 -13.15 5.69
N ILE A 156 -9.36 -13.27 5.95
CA ILE A 156 -10.06 -14.56 5.96
C ILE A 156 -10.03 -15.19 4.55
N GLN A 157 -10.31 -14.42 3.51
CA GLN A 157 -10.29 -14.90 2.12
C GLN A 157 -8.88 -15.26 1.66
N GLN A 158 -7.88 -14.43 1.97
CA GLN A 158 -6.48 -14.69 1.61
C GLN A 158 -5.96 -16.00 2.20
N LYS A 159 -6.33 -16.33 3.44
CA LYS A 159 -5.99 -17.62 4.06
C LYS A 159 -6.58 -18.81 3.34
N GLN A 160 -7.72 -18.64 2.67
CA GLN A 160 -8.39 -19.70 1.92
C GLN A 160 -7.77 -19.88 0.53
N GLU A 161 -7.29 -18.80 -0.10
CA GLU A 161 -6.93 -18.82 -1.52
C GLU A 161 -5.41 -19.00 -1.80
N GLN A 162 -4.49 -18.63 -0.89
CA GLN A 162 -3.01 -18.66 -1.14
C GLN A 162 -2.55 -17.99 -2.46
N THR A 163 -3.37 -17.14 -3.08
CA THR A 163 -3.27 -16.70 -4.49
C THR A 163 -2.26 -15.58 -4.72
N PHE A 164 -2.23 -14.55 -3.85
CA PHE A 164 -1.46 -13.32 -4.09
C PHE A 164 0.05 -13.53 -4.28
N ARG A 165 0.65 -14.44 -3.52
CA ARG A 165 2.10 -14.70 -3.64
C ARG A 165 2.47 -15.34 -4.97
N ARG A 166 1.58 -16.14 -5.57
CA ARG A 166 1.86 -16.79 -6.86
C ARG A 166 1.90 -15.78 -8.00
N GLU A 167 0.88 -14.94 -8.13
CA GLU A 167 0.81 -13.95 -9.22
C GLU A 167 1.99 -12.98 -9.20
N ARG A 168 2.37 -12.54 -8.01
CA ARG A 168 3.53 -11.67 -7.83
C ARG A 168 4.84 -12.36 -8.18
N PHE A 169 5.01 -13.60 -7.72
CA PHE A 169 6.18 -14.41 -8.02
C PHE A 169 6.31 -14.65 -9.52
N GLU A 170 5.21 -14.93 -10.22
CA GLU A 170 5.18 -15.10 -11.68
C GLU A 170 5.57 -13.80 -12.40
N THR A 171 5.00 -12.67 -11.99
CA THR A 171 5.30 -11.35 -12.58
C THR A 171 6.78 -11.00 -12.43
N ILE A 172 7.33 -11.14 -11.23
CA ILE A 172 8.76 -10.88 -10.95
C ILE A 172 9.63 -11.87 -11.74
N SER A 173 9.25 -13.14 -11.82
CA SER A 173 10.00 -14.15 -12.57
C SER A 173 10.10 -13.82 -14.06
N VAL A 174 9.02 -13.30 -14.67
CA VAL A 174 9.02 -12.83 -16.05
C VAL A 174 9.97 -11.65 -16.22
N GLN A 175 9.88 -10.63 -15.36
CA GLN A 175 10.75 -9.45 -15.42
C GLN A 175 12.23 -9.82 -15.27
N VAL A 176 12.57 -10.68 -14.30
CA VAL A 176 13.95 -11.16 -14.09
C VAL A 176 14.47 -11.90 -15.32
N LYS A 177 13.63 -12.75 -15.93
CA LYS A 177 13.98 -13.50 -17.15
C LYS A 177 14.25 -12.56 -18.33
N GLU A 178 13.44 -11.52 -18.52
CA GLU A 178 13.64 -10.52 -19.58
C GLU A 178 14.93 -9.72 -19.37
N ILE A 179 15.21 -9.28 -18.14
CA ILE A 179 16.45 -8.56 -17.81
C ILE A 179 17.66 -9.45 -18.09
N ALA A 180 17.62 -10.72 -17.66
CA ALA A 180 18.71 -11.66 -17.90
C ALA A 180 18.94 -11.93 -19.39
N LEU A 181 17.87 -12.09 -20.18
CA LEU A 181 17.95 -12.26 -21.63
C LEU A 181 18.56 -11.02 -22.32
N ASN A 182 18.15 -9.82 -21.89
CA ASN A 182 18.67 -8.57 -22.43
C ASN A 182 20.16 -8.39 -22.11
N GLN A 183 20.58 -8.68 -20.87
CA GLN A 183 22.00 -8.66 -20.49
C GLN A 183 22.82 -9.65 -21.31
N ARG A 184 22.34 -10.89 -21.49
CA ARG A 184 22.98 -11.90 -22.33
C ARG A 184 23.13 -11.42 -23.78
N ASN A 185 22.08 -10.83 -24.36
CA ASN A 185 22.12 -10.33 -25.73
C ASN A 185 23.10 -9.16 -25.90
N ASN A 186 23.19 -8.27 -24.91
CA ASN A 186 24.17 -7.18 -24.91
C ASN A 186 25.60 -7.69 -24.83
N LEU A 187 25.89 -8.67 -23.96
CA LEU A 187 27.20 -9.31 -23.87
C LEU A 187 27.59 -9.98 -25.19
N ILE A 188 26.65 -10.69 -25.84
CA ILE A 188 26.89 -11.29 -27.17
C ILE A 188 27.22 -10.22 -28.21
N LYS A 189 26.51 -9.08 -28.22
CA LYS A 189 26.81 -7.97 -29.13
C LYS A 189 28.19 -7.36 -28.86
N GLN A 190 28.58 -7.20 -27.59
CA GLN A 190 29.89 -6.68 -27.22
C GLN A 190 31.01 -7.62 -27.67
N LEU A 191 30.85 -8.93 -27.46
CA LEU A 191 31.81 -9.93 -27.93
C LEU A 191 31.99 -9.88 -29.46
N LYS A 192 30.90 -9.74 -30.22
CA LYS A 192 30.95 -9.61 -31.68
C LYS A 192 31.59 -8.32 -32.19
N ASN A 193 31.71 -7.29 -31.35
CA ASN A 193 32.35 -6.02 -31.72
C ASN A 193 33.85 -5.99 -31.34
N ILE A 194 34.36 -7.05 -30.70
CA ILE A 194 35.78 -7.20 -30.30
C ILE A 194 36.54 -8.07 -31.32
N GLU A 195 35.84 -8.87 -32.13
CA GLU A 195 36.37 -9.55 -33.33
C GLU A 195 36.35 -8.62 -34.56
#